data_AF-A0A355U1Y9-F1
#
_entry.id   AF-A0A355U1Y9-F1
#
_cell.length_a   1.000
_cell.length_b   1.000
_cell.length_c   1.000
_cell.angle_alpha   90.00
_cell.angle_beta   90.00
_cell.angle_gamma   90.00
#
_symmetry.space_group_name_H-M   'P 1'
#
loop_
_entity.id
_entity.type
_entity.pdbx_description
1 polymer ?
#
loop_
_entity_poly.entity_id
_entity_poly.type
_entity_poly.pdbx_seq_one_letter_code
_entity_poly.pdbx_strand_id
1 'polypeptide(L)'
;MDWFNYYGLAIMAVIMIPNIIYAAKHKNQVAVYDNRAAIVFEQIGRYGCFVFMIFNIPYTYIGFWLSFGEMLYITVNAVLLLGYCASWIVLWNKSGIVKALLLSIIPSLVFIVSGILIASIPLFVFAAIFSVMHILISIKNAMAENPDEPK
;
A
#
# COMPACT_ATOMS: atom_id res chain seq x y z
N MET A 1 17.79 18.86 -5.71
CA MET A 1 16.34 18.67 -5.42
C MET A 1 15.96 17.19 -5.53
N ASP A 2 16.93 16.29 -5.45
CA ASP A 2 16.79 14.88 -5.88
C ASP A 2 16.33 13.94 -4.75
N TRP A 3 16.42 14.41 -3.50
CA TRP A 3 16.00 13.66 -2.32
C TRP A 3 14.48 13.70 -2.08
N PHE A 4 13.76 14.62 -2.73
CA PHE A 4 12.32 14.78 -2.53
C PHE A 4 11.54 14.37 -3.78
N ASN A 5 10.71 13.34 -3.63
CA ASN A 5 9.89 12.81 -4.70
C ASN A 5 8.48 13.42 -4.66
N TYR A 6 8.29 14.52 -5.38
CA TYR A 6 6.99 15.21 -5.47
C TYR A 6 5.89 14.29 -6.04
N TYR A 7 6.21 13.42 -7.00
CA TYR A 7 5.26 12.45 -7.53
C TYR A 7 4.89 11.39 -6.50
N GLY A 8 5.88 10.88 -5.76
CA GLY A 8 5.68 9.96 -4.65
C GLY A 8 4.78 10.54 -3.56
N LEU A 9 4.94 11.82 -3.23
CA LEU A 9 4.05 12.54 -2.32
C LEU A 9 2.62 12.60 -2.84
N ALA A 10 2.42 12.96 -4.11
CA ALA A 10 1.09 13.03 -4.71
C ALA A 10 0.39 11.65 -4.70
N ILE A 11 1.13 10.60 -5.07
CA ILE A 11 0.63 9.22 -5.04
C ILE A 11 0.22 8.81 -3.62
N MET A 12 1.09 9.10 -2.65
CA MET A 12 0.85 8.82 -1.24
C MET A 12 -0.40 9.52 -0.72
N ALA A 13 -0.58 10.81 -1.05
CA ALA A 13 -1.75 11.58 -0.65
C ALA A 13 -3.06 10.96 -1.15
N VAL A 14 -3.09 10.46 -2.40
CA VAL A 14 -4.26 9.78 -2.95
C VAL A 14 -4.55 8.45 -2.24
N ILE A 15 -3.53 7.63 -1.97
CA ILE A 15 -3.69 6.35 -1.26
C ILE A 15 -4.18 6.57 0.18
N MET A 16 -3.75 7.64 0.84
CA MET A 16 -4.14 7.92 2.23
C MET A 16 -5.62 8.31 2.39
N ILE A 17 -6.26 8.90 1.38
CA ILE A 17 -7.65 9.37 1.50
C ILE A 17 -8.60 8.20 1.84
N PRO A 18 -8.68 7.12 1.05
CA PRO A 18 -9.51 5.95 1.40
C PRO A 18 -9.11 5.30 2.73
N ASN A 19 -7.81 5.21 3.00
CA ASN A 19 -7.29 4.55 4.20
C ASN A 19 -7.71 5.30 5.48
N ILE A 20 -7.63 6.64 5.49
CA ILE A 20 -8.08 7.48 6.61
C ILE A 20 -9.60 7.37 6.78
N ILE A 21 -10.36 7.46 5.70
CA ILE A 21 -11.83 7.34 5.75
C ILE A 21 -12.23 5.97 6.30
N TYR A 22 -11.58 4.90 5.84
CA TYR A 22 -11.84 3.55 6.34
C TYR A 22 -11.56 3.43 7.83
N ALA A 23 -10.40 3.94 8.29
CA ALA A 23 -10.03 3.95 9.70
C ALA A 23 -10.99 4.80 10.56
N ALA A 24 -11.47 5.93 10.05
CA ALA A 24 -12.45 6.76 10.75
C ALA A 24 -13.81 6.07 10.88
N LYS A 25 -14.26 5.34 9.83
CA LYS A 25 -15.55 4.64 9.80
C LYS A 25 -15.56 3.36 10.63
N HIS A 26 -14.42 2.67 10.72
CA HIS A 26 -14.29 1.39 11.43
C HIS A 26 -13.48 1.50 12.73
N LYS A 27 -13.39 2.70 13.33
CA LYS A 27 -12.61 3.00 14.54
C LYS A 27 -12.96 2.12 15.76
N ASN A 28 -14.10 1.44 15.73
CA ASN A 28 -14.61 0.53 16.77
C ASN A 28 -14.55 -0.96 16.39
N GLN A 29 -13.97 -1.33 15.23
CA GLN A 29 -13.76 -2.74 14.90
C GLN A 29 -12.53 -3.24 15.65
N VAL A 30 -12.75 -4.05 16.69
CA VAL A 30 -11.69 -4.79 17.37
C VAL A 30 -11.11 -5.78 16.35
N ALA A 31 -9.84 -5.59 15.98
CA ALA A 31 -9.16 -6.50 15.07
C ALA A 31 -9.20 -7.91 15.66
N VAL A 32 -9.84 -8.84 14.95
CA VAL A 32 -9.98 -10.23 15.43
C VAL A 32 -8.63 -10.96 15.39
N TYR A 33 -7.70 -10.50 14.55
CA TYR A 33 -6.34 -11.02 14.50
C TYR A 33 -5.40 -10.33 15.50
N ASP A 34 -5.22 -10.95 16.68
CA ASP A 34 -4.43 -10.42 17.81
C ASP A 34 -2.92 -10.76 17.76
N ASN A 35 -2.34 -10.94 16.57
CA ASN A 35 -0.89 -11.12 16.49
C ASN A 35 -0.20 -9.74 16.46
N ARG A 36 0.10 -9.22 17.66
CA ARG A 36 0.74 -7.92 17.86
C ARG A 36 2.03 -7.76 17.05
N ALA A 37 2.81 -8.82 16.87
CA ALA A 37 4.03 -8.77 16.05
C ALA A 37 3.71 -8.46 14.58
N ALA A 38 2.76 -9.19 13.98
CA ALA A 38 2.38 -8.99 12.58
C ALA A 38 1.82 -7.59 12.32
N ILE A 39 1.01 -7.06 13.25
CA ILE A 39 0.49 -5.69 13.18
C ILE A 39 1.63 -4.67 13.25
N VAL A 40 2.59 -4.86 14.16
CA VAL A 40 3.75 -3.97 14.28
C VAL A 40 4.61 -4.00 13.01
N PHE A 41 4.88 -5.18 12.44
CA PHE A 41 5.63 -5.30 11.19
C PHE A 41 4.87 -4.67 10.00
N GLU A 42 3.55 -4.81 9.95
CA GLU A 42 2.71 -4.15 8.94
C GLU A 42 2.80 -2.62 9.05
N GLN A 43 2.69 -2.08 10.27
CA GLN A 43 2.82 -0.64 10.51
C GLN A 43 4.22 -0.12 10.18
N ILE A 44 5.28 -0.82 10.61
CA ILE A 44 6.66 -0.47 10.26
C ILE A 44 6.84 -0.48 8.75
N GLY A 45 6.35 -1.52 8.07
CA GLY A 45 6.35 -1.62 6.61
C GLY A 45 5.62 -0.45 5.95
N ARG A 46 4.40 -0.15 6.40
CA ARG A 46 3.54 0.92 5.86
C ARG A 46 4.20 2.29 5.99
N TYR A 47 4.65 2.64 7.19
CA TYR A 47 5.30 3.94 7.44
C TYR A 47 6.65 4.02 6.73
N GLY A 48 7.41 2.93 6.68
CA GLY A 48 8.61 2.84 5.88
C GLY A 48 8.33 3.13 4.41
N CYS A 49 7.33 2.48 3.81
CA CYS A 49 6.90 2.75 2.44
C CYS A 49 6.56 4.22 2.23
N PHE A 50 5.78 4.83 3.14
CA PHE A 50 5.39 6.23 3.00
C PHE A 50 6.59 7.17 3.04
N VAL A 51 7.50 6.97 3.99
CA VAL A 51 8.71 7.78 4.13
C VAL A 51 9.60 7.63 2.91
N PHE A 52 9.92 6.40 2.49
CA PHE A 52 10.84 6.15 1.37
C PHE A 52 10.23 6.39 -0.02
N MET A 53 8.90 6.52 -0.11
CA MET A 53 8.22 6.97 -1.32
C MET A 53 8.40 8.48 -1.53
N ILE A 54 8.40 9.25 -0.44
CA ILE A 54 8.50 10.72 -0.45
C ILE A 54 9.95 11.17 -0.41
N PHE A 55 10.75 10.53 0.42
CA PHE A 55 12.14 10.86 0.70
C PHE A 55 13.06 9.80 0.14
N ASN A 56 13.72 10.13 -0.96
CA ASN A 56 14.75 9.32 -1.58
C ASN A 56 16.09 9.62 -0.88
N ILE A 57 16.55 8.73 0.00
CA ILE A 57 17.81 8.95 0.73
C ILE A 57 19.00 8.71 -0.22
N PRO A 58 19.90 9.69 -0.41
CA PRO A 58 21.10 9.52 -1.25
C PRO A 58 21.84 8.23 -0.94
N TYR A 59 22.43 7.59 -1.96
CA TYR A 59 23.13 6.29 -1.87
C TYR A 59 22.25 5.05 -1.66
N THR A 60 20.95 5.21 -1.38
CA THR A 60 20.01 4.08 -1.22
C THR A 60 19.03 3.94 -2.39
N TYR A 61 18.99 4.93 -3.27
CA TYR A 61 18.25 4.89 -4.54
C TYR A 61 19.19 5.26 -5.69
N ILE A 62 18.99 4.59 -6.82
CA ILE A 62 19.76 4.84 -8.05
C ILE A 62 19.02 5.85 -8.94
N GLY A 63 17.69 5.95 -8.80
CA GLY A 63 16.82 6.78 -9.62
C GLY A 63 16.29 6.02 -10.82
N PHE A 64 15.79 6.75 -11.81
CA PHE A 64 15.24 6.14 -13.03
C PHE A 64 16.36 5.58 -13.91
N TRP A 65 16.48 4.26 -13.93
CA TRP A 65 17.50 3.54 -14.72
C TRP A 65 17.23 3.52 -16.24
N LEU A 66 16.06 3.99 -16.68
CA LEU A 66 15.54 3.90 -18.04
C LEU A 66 15.37 5.33 -18.55
N SER A 67 15.66 5.55 -19.84
CA SER A 67 15.49 6.87 -20.48
C SER A 67 14.05 7.40 -20.44
N PHE A 68 13.06 6.50 -20.30
CA PHE A 68 11.64 6.82 -20.12
C PHE A 68 11.12 6.44 -18.72
N GLY A 69 12.01 6.21 -17.76
CA GLY A 69 11.66 5.68 -16.43
C GLY A 69 10.71 6.58 -15.64
N GLU A 70 10.86 7.89 -15.74
CA GLU A 70 9.96 8.87 -15.09
C GLU A 70 8.54 8.80 -15.68
N MET A 71 8.43 8.80 -17.01
CA MET A 71 7.15 8.67 -17.70
C MET A 71 6.47 7.34 -17.34
N LEU A 72 7.23 6.23 -17.35
CA LEU A 72 6.72 4.91 -16.97
C LEU A 72 6.24 4.89 -15.52
N TYR A 73 7.00 5.49 -14.60
CA TYR A 73 6.64 5.60 -13.19
C TYR A 73 5.32 6.35 -13.00
N ILE A 74 5.14 7.49 -13.65
CA ILE A 74 3.91 8.27 -13.57
C ILE A 74 2.75 7.49 -14.18
N THR A 75 2.92 6.93 -15.39
CA THR A 75 1.84 6.21 -16.09
C THR A 75 1.39 4.97 -15.32
N VAL A 76 2.31 4.12 -14.87
CA VAL A 76 1.97 2.88 -14.16
C VAL A 76 1.32 3.19 -12.82
N ASN A 77 1.88 4.14 -12.06
CA ASN A 77 1.27 4.54 -10.79
C ASN A 77 -0.09 5.22 -10.98
N ALA A 78 -0.27 6.03 -12.03
CA ALA A 78 -1.55 6.64 -12.33
C ALA A 78 -2.62 5.59 -12.65
N VAL A 79 -2.30 4.58 -13.46
CA VAL A 79 -3.21 3.47 -13.78
C VAL A 79 -3.58 2.69 -12.51
N LEU A 80 -2.60 2.37 -11.67
CA LEU A 80 -2.83 1.68 -10.40
C LEU A 80 -3.68 2.52 -9.44
N LEU A 81 -3.45 3.83 -9.35
CA LEU A 81 -4.23 4.74 -8.51
C LEU A 81 -5.66 4.91 -8.99
N LEU A 82 -5.87 4.99 -10.31
CA LEU A 82 -7.22 5.01 -10.87
C LEU A 82 -7.94 3.70 -10.56
N GLY A 83 -7.26 2.56 -10.71
CA GLY A 83 -7.78 1.25 -10.31
C GLY A 83 -8.12 1.18 -8.81
N TYR A 84 -7.28 1.74 -7.96
CA TYR A 84 -7.51 1.85 -6.52
C TYR A 84 -8.75 2.67 -6.19
N CYS A 85 -8.82 3.89 -6.73
CA CYS A 85 -9.94 4.81 -6.51
C CYS A 85 -11.25 4.25 -7.05
N ALA A 86 -11.23 3.66 -8.25
CA ALA A 86 -12.40 3.01 -8.84
C ALA A 86 -12.87 1.82 -7.98
N SER A 87 -11.94 0.94 -7.57
CA SER A 87 -12.25 -0.18 -6.69
C SER A 87 -12.86 0.29 -5.37
N TRP A 88 -12.30 1.34 -4.78
CA TRP A 88 -12.78 1.94 -3.55
C TRP A 88 -14.20 2.51 -3.67
N ILE A 89 -14.50 3.25 -4.75
CA ILE A 89 -15.83 3.82 -4.99
C ILE A 89 -16.86 2.71 -5.25
N VAL A 90 -16.54 1.74 -6.12
CA VAL A 90 -17.44 0.63 -6.47
C VAL A 90 -17.72 -0.25 -5.26
N LEU A 91 -16.71 -0.51 -4.43
CA LEU A 91 -16.82 -1.34 -3.23
C LEU A 91 -17.20 -0.52 -1.99
N TRP A 92 -17.53 0.77 -2.12
CA TRP A 92 -17.81 1.62 -0.96
C TRP A 92 -18.96 1.07 -0.11
N ASN A 93 -20.01 0.54 -0.77
CA ASN A 93 -21.21 0.01 -0.14
C ASN A 93 -21.18 -1.51 0.12
N LYS A 94 -20.13 -2.23 -0.30
CA LYS A 94 -19.98 -3.66 -0.03
C LYS A 94 -19.03 -3.87 1.15
N SER A 95 -19.44 -4.69 2.11
CA SER A 95 -18.57 -5.22 3.17
C SER A 95 -18.23 -6.66 2.80
N GLY A 96 -16.94 -6.98 2.71
CA GLY A 96 -16.53 -8.35 2.40
C GLY A 96 -15.04 -8.48 2.15
N ILE A 97 -14.59 -9.74 2.20
CA ILE A 97 -13.20 -10.17 2.03
C ILE A 97 -12.55 -9.54 0.79
N VAL A 98 -13.28 -9.52 -0.33
CA VAL A 98 -12.83 -8.98 -1.61
C VAL A 98 -12.47 -7.50 -1.53
N LYS A 99 -13.23 -6.70 -0.76
CA LYS A 99 -12.92 -5.28 -0.57
C LYS A 99 -11.65 -5.11 0.25
N ALA A 100 -11.55 -5.77 1.40
CA ALA A 100 -10.38 -5.66 2.27
C ALA A 100 -9.10 -6.10 1.53
N LEU A 101 -9.19 -7.17 0.75
CA LEU A 101 -8.10 -7.70 -0.03
C LEU A 101 -7.68 -6.77 -1.17
N LEU A 102 -8.64 -6.28 -1.99
CA LEU A 102 -8.34 -5.33 -3.07
C LEU A 102 -7.73 -4.03 -2.55
N LEU A 103 -8.26 -3.51 -1.45
CA LEU A 103 -7.76 -2.28 -0.83
C LEU A 103 -6.38 -2.43 -0.21
N SER A 104 -5.94 -3.65 0.07
CA SER A 104 -4.60 -3.97 0.58
C SER A 104 -3.59 -4.30 -0.53
N ILE A 105 -4.01 -5.07 -1.54
CA ILE A 105 -3.13 -5.50 -2.64
C ILE A 105 -2.72 -4.33 -3.52
N ILE A 106 -3.67 -3.45 -3.89
CA ILE A 106 -3.37 -2.37 -4.84
C ILE A 106 -2.32 -1.38 -4.28
N PRO A 107 -2.42 -0.88 -3.04
CA PRO A 107 -1.36 -0.05 -2.46
C PRO A 107 -0.03 -0.79 -2.35
N SER A 108 -0.05 -2.08 -2.03
CA SER A 108 1.17 -2.90 -1.96
C SER A 108 1.87 -2.98 -3.32
N LEU A 109 1.12 -3.16 -4.41
CA LEU A 109 1.66 -3.14 -5.77
C LEU A 109 2.24 -1.77 -6.13
N VAL A 110 1.56 -0.67 -5.77
CA VAL A 110 2.05 0.69 -6.00
C VAL A 110 3.42 0.89 -5.35
N PHE A 111 3.60 0.46 -4.09
CA PHE A 111 4.89 0.61 -3.40
C PHE A 111 5.99 -0.28 -3.98
N ILE A 112 5.68 -1.54 -4.32
CA ILE A 112 6.65 -2.47 -4.92
C ILE A 112 7.11 -1.94 -6.28
N VAL A 113 6.17 -1.59 -7.16
CA VAL A 113 6.47 -1.06 -8.50
C VAL A 113 7.25 0.24 -8.41
N SER A 114 6.86 1.13 -7.50
CA SER A 114 7.59 2.39 -7.26
C SER A 114 9.01 2.15 -6.77
N GLY A 115 9.22 1.20 -5.86
CA GLY A 115 10.55 0.78 -5.40
C GLY A 115 11.44 0.24 -6.53
N ILE A 116 10.88 -0.56 -7.43
CA ILE A 116 11.59 -1.10 -8.59
C ILE A 116 11.93 0.02 -9.58
N LEU A 117 10.97 0.87 -9.95
CA LEU A 117 11.16 1.88 -11.00
C LEU A 117 12.10 3.02 -10.58
N ILE A 118 12.11 3.39 -9.30
CA ILE A 118 13.07 4.35 -8.71
C ILE A 118 14.39 3.65 -8.32
N ALA A 119 14.43 2.32 -8.40
CA ALA A 119 15.53 1.48 -7.92
C ALA A 119 15.94 1.84 -6.48
N SER A 120 14.93 1.96 -5.60
CA SER A 120 15.08 2.26 -4.18
C SER A 120 15.04 0.96 -3.37
N ILE A 121 16.21 0.54 -2.90
CA ILE A 121 16.36 -0.66 -2.05
C ILE A 121 15.50 -0.57 -0.79
N PRO A 122 15.53 0.52 0.01
CA PRO A 122 14.74 0.59 1.24
C PRO A 122 13.24 0.55 0.94
N LEU A 123 12.77 1.29 -0.07
CA LEU A 123 11.35 1.27 -0.44
C LEU A 123 10.89 -0.14 -0.82
N PHE A 124 11.69 -0.86 -1.62
CA PHE A 124 11.37 -2.23 -2.01
C PHE A 124 11.31 -3.20 -0.82
N VAL A 125 12.29 -3.13 0.10
CA VAL A 125 12.32 -4.00 1.30
C VAL A 125 11.13 -3.73 2.20
N PHE A 126 10.82 -2.46 2.50
CA PHE A 126 9.65 -2.12 3.31
C PHE A 126 8.34 -2.49 2.59
N ALA A 127 8.27 -2.34 1.28
CA ALA A 127 7.11 -2.74 0.49
C ALA A 127 6.88 -4.24 0.50
N ALA A 128 7.93 -5.06 0.48
CA ALA A 128 7.82 -6.51 0.61
C ALA A 128 7.29 -6.91 2.00
N ILE A 129 7.84 -6.34 3.07
CA ILE A 129 7.38 -6.59 4.45
C ILE A 129 5.92 -6.14 4.61
N PHE A 130 5.62 -4.93 4.13
CA PHE A 130 4.27 -4.37 4.16
C PHE A 130 3.28 -5.26 3.41
N SER A 131 3.59 -5.64 2.17
CA SER A 131 2.72 -6.46 1.32
C SER A 131 2.39 -7.79 1.99
N VAL A 132 3.40 -8.52 2.47
CA VAL A 132 3.20 -9.82 3.12
C VAL A 132 2.34 -9.67 4.37
N MET A 133 2.69 -8.75 5.27
CA MET A 133 1.97 -8.59 6.53
C MET A 133 0.57 -8.02 6.33
N HIS A 134 0.40 -7.06 5.42
CA HIS A 134 -0.88 -6.42 5.16
C HIS A 134 -1.87 -7.38 4.50
N ILE A 135 -1.42 -8.21 3.55
CA ILE A 135 -2.26 -9.26 2.94
C ILE A 135 -2.61 -10.33 3.98
N LEU A 136 -1.65 -10.79 4.78
CA LEU A 136 -1.91 -11.78 5.83
C LEU A 136 -2.96 -11.29 6.84
N ILE A 137 -2.86 -10.04 7.30
CA ILE A 137 -3.82 -9.45 8.24
C ILE A 137 -5.18 -9.30 7.56
N SER A 138 -5.24 -8.84 6.31
CA SER A 138 -6.48 -8.73 5.55
C SER A 138 -7.19 -10.07 5.38
N ILE A 139 -6.47 -11.14 5.03
CA ILE A 139 -7.03 -12.50 4.89
C ILE A 139 -7.57 -12.99 6.23
N LYS A 140 -6.79 -12.88 7.30
CA LYS A 140 -7.21 -13.41 8.62
C LYS A 140 -8.39 -12.66 9.20
N ASN A 141 -8.44 -11.34 9.06
CA ASN A 141 -9.60 -10.55 9.48
C ASN A 141 -10.84 -10.88 8.64
N ALA A 142 -10.67 -11.06 7.34
CA ALA A 142 -11.74 -11.45 6.43
C ALA A 142 -12.35 -12.83 6.72
N MET A 143 -11.51 -13.84 7.01
CA MET A 143 -11.94 -15.18 7.41
C MET A 143 -12.65 -15.17 8.77
N ALA A 144 -12.23 -14.32 9.70
CA ALA A 144 -12.88 -14.20 10.99
C ALA A 144 -14.27 -13.54 10.91
N GLU A 145 -14.50 -12.71 9.89
CA GLU A 145 -15.79 -12.03 9.64
C GLU A 145 -16.78 -12.92 8.86
N ASN A 146 -16.33 -13.99 8.20
CA ASN A 146 -17.16 -15.00 7.53
C ASN A 146 -16.87 -16.42 8.07
N PRO A 147 -17.60 -16.90 9.09
CA PRO A 147 -17.39 -18.25 9.62
C PRO A 147 -17.82 -19.40 8.67
N ASP A 148 -18.37 -19.10 7.48
CA ASP A 148 -19.01 -20.08 6.58
C ASP A 148 -18.20 -20.49 5.32
N GLU A 149 -16.94 -20.07 5.15
CA GLU A 149 -16.09 -20.62 4.07
C GLU A 149 -15.40 -21.92 4.54
N PRO A 150 -15.60 -23.06 3.84
CA PRO A 150 -15.08 -24.36 4.27
C PRO A 150 -13.54 -24.41 4.21
N LYS A 151 -12.96 -24.99 5.27
CA LYS A 151 -11.53 -25.24 5.47
C LYS A 151 -10.92 -26.15 4.40
#